data_AF-A0A9E2PBZ9-F1
#
_entry.id   AF-A0A9E2PBZ9-F1
#
_cell.length_a   1.000
_cell.length_b   1.000
_cell.length_c   1.000
_cell.angle_alpha   90.00
_cell.angle_beta   90.00
_cell.angle_gamma   90.00
#
_symmetry.space_group_name_H-M   'P 1'
#
loop_
_entity.id
_entity.type
_entity.pdbx_description
1 polymer ?
#
loop_
_entity_poly.entity_id
_entity_poly.type
_entity_poly.pdbx_seq_one_letter_code
_entity_poly.pdbx_strand_id
1 'polypeptide(L)'
;INQGIIAMVCDGGLPNLYVLYWTRANMERVLANANGSTFLEISKQNFRPISAVIPPPTILRRFMQIVDPQHQRVVLSLRQIQHIAALRDTLLPKLLSGELVVAEAERIVGRVI
;
A
#
# COMPACT_ATOMS: atom_id res chain seq x y z
N ILE A 1 -5.18 -12.02 -11.31
CA ILE A 1 -5.96 -11.01 -12.06
C ILE A 1 -7.25 -11.68 -12.49
N ASN A 2 -8.43 -11.13 -12.15
CA ASN A 2 -9.74 -11.68 -12.53
C ASN A 2 -10.54 -10.61 -13.29
N GLN A 3 -11.82 -10.89 -13.59
CA GLN A 3 -12.65 -10.03 -14.44
C GLN A 3 -12.88 -8.62 -13.85
N GLY A 4 -12.90 -8.47 -12.52
CA GLY A 4 -13.08 -7.18 -11.84
C GLY A 4 -11.81 -6.43 -11.46
N ILE A 5 -10.62 -6.91 -11.88
CA ILE A 5 -9.33 -6.30 -11.52
C ILE A 5 -8.55 -5.95 -12.79
N ILE A 6 -8.20 -4.67 -12.94
CA ILE A 6 -7.25 -4.19 -13.93
C ILE A 6 -5.87 -4.07 -13.29
N ALA A 7 -4.90 -4.85 -13.78
CA ALA A 7 -3.50 -4.68 -13.42
C ALA A 7 -2.83 -3.68 -14.36
N MET A 8 -2.28 -2.60 -13.80
CA MET A 8 -1.43 -1.65 -14.53
C MET A 8 0.02 -2.14 -14.42
N VAL A 9 0.55 -2.69 -15.50
CA VAL A 9 1.95 -3.11 -15.60
C VAL A 9 2.78 -1.90 -16.05
N CYS A 10 3.85 -1.60 -15.31
CA CYS A 10 4.67 -0.41 -15.53
C CYS A 10 6.01 -0.79 -16.19
N ASP A 11 5.97 -1.18 -17.46
CA ASP A 11 7.13 -1.58 -18.26
C ASP A 11 7.66 -0.45 -19.18
N GLY A 12 6.84 0.58 -19.44
CA GLY A 12 7.15 1.72 -20.32
C GLY A 12 7.91 2.90 -19.68
N GLY A 13 8.68 2.69 -18.61
CA GLY A 13 9.57 3.71 -18.02
C GLY A 13 8.94 4.62 -16.95
N LEU A 14 7.66 4.45 -16.62
CA LEU A 14 7.05 5.06 -15.44
C LEU A 14 7.26 4.17 -14.19
N PRO A 15 7.82 4.68 -13.09
CA PRO A 15 7.91 3.97 -11.82
C PRO A 15 6.52 3.61 -11.26
N ASN A 16 6.42 2.47 -10.59
CA ASN A 16 5.17 2.00 -9.95
C ASN A 16 4.55 3.04 -9.01
N LEU A 17 5.36 3.75 -8.22
CA LEU A 17 4.85 4.78 -7.31
C LEU A 17 4.25 5.96 -8.07
N TYR A 18 4.85 6.37 -9.19
CA TYR A 18 4.26 7.42 -10.01
C TYR A 18 2.88 7.01 -10.54
N VAL A 19 2.76 5.78 -11.06
CA VAL A 19 1.48 5.26 -11.56
C VAL A 19 0.45 5.14 -10.44
N LEU A 20 0.84 4.68 -9.25
CA LEU A 20 -0.03 4.63 -8.07
C LEU A 20 -0.60 6.01 -7.70
N TYR A 21 0.25 7.03 -7.61
CA TYR A 21 -0.20 8.39 -7.28
C TYR A 21 -0.99 9.04 -8.42
N TRP A 22 -0.64 8.76 -9.67
CA TRP A 22 -1.44 9.17 -10.83
C TRP A 22 -2.85 8.57 -10.76
N THR A 23 -2.98 7.27 -10.48
CA THR A 23 -4.28 6.60 -10.35
C THR A 23 -5.10 7.21 -9.23
N ARG A 24 -4.49 7.49 -8.07
CA ARG A 24 -5.16 8.16 -6.96
C ARG A 24 -5.64 9.56 -7.34
N ALA A 25 -4.80 10.35 -8.00
CA ALA A 25 -5.13 11.71 -8.42
C ALA A 25 -6.18 11.77 -9.54
N ASN A 26 -6.31 10.70 -10.33
CA ASN A 26 -7.25 10.63 -11.44
C ASN A 26 -8.45 9.73 -11.14
N MET A 27 -8.69 9.36 -9.88
CA MET A 27 -9.75 8.41 -9.52
C MET A 27 -11.14 8.94 -9.90
N GLU A 28 -11.39 10.24 -9.81
CA GLU A 28 -12.65 10.84 -10.28
C GLU A 28 -12.87 10.60 -11.78
N ARG A 29 -11.82 10.73 -12.61
CA ARG A 29 -11.89 10.43 -14.04
C ARG A 29 -12.12 8.94 -14.29
N VAL A 30 -11.51 8.07 -13.50
CA VAL A 30 -11.73 6.62 -13.56
C VAL A 30 -13.19 6.29 -13.24
N LEU A 31 -13.74 6.86 -12.16
CA LEU A 31 -15.13 6.66 -11.75
C LEU A 31 -16.12 7.22 -12.78
N ALA A 32 -15.83 8.37 -13.38
CA ALA A 32 -16.67 8.95 -14.44
C ALA A 32 -16.74 8.10 -15.72
N ASN A 33 -15.80 7.17 -15.91
CA ASN A 33 -15.78 6.22 -17.04
C ASN A 33 -16.22 4.80 -16.62
N ALA A 34 -16.63 4.62 -15.36
CA ALA A 34 -17.19 3.37 -14.85
C ALA A 34 -18.69 3.29 -15.16
N ASN A 35 -19.19 2.06 -15.26
CA ASN A 35 -20.60 1.76 -15.47
C ASN A 35 -21.23 1.18 -14.20
N GLY A 36 -22.57 1.25 -14.11
CA GLY A 36 -23.35 0.75 -12.97
C GLY A 36 -23.76 1.86 -12.01
N SER A 37 -24.85 1.64 -11.26
CA SER A 37 -25.38 2.60 -10.28
C SER A 37 -25.22 2.13 -8.82
N THR A 38 -25.27 0.82 -8.58
CA THR A 38 -25.11 0.22 -7.24
C THR A 38 -23.68 -0.28 -6.99
N PHE A 39 -23.04 -0.84 -8.03
CA PHE A 39 -21.64 -1.24 -8.02
C PHE A 39 -20.97 -0.67 -9.25
N LEU A 40 -20.04 0.25 -9.05
CA LEU A 40 -19.28 0.86 -10.15
C LEU A 40 -18.18 -0.10 -10.60
N GLU A 41 -18.20 -0.43 -11.89
CA GLU A 41 -17.18 -1.25 -12.53
C GLU A 41 -16.67 -0.55 -13.80
N ILE A 42 -15.34 -0.51 -13.97
CA ILE A 42 -14.72 -0.01 -15.19
C ILE A 42 -14.11 -1.16 -15.99
N SER A 43 -14.52 -1.26 -17.27
CA SER A 43 -13.94 -2.22 -18.20
C SER A 43 -12.54 -1.78 -18.65
N LYS A 44 -11.71 -2.73 -19.12
CA LYS A 44 -10.41 -2.39 -19.75
C LYS A 44 -10.58 -1.46 -20.95
N GLN A 45 -11.67 -1.60 -21.69
CA GLN A 45 -11.99 -0.76 -22.85
C GLN A 45 -12.23 0.69 -22.43
N ASN A 46 -12.92 0.92 -21.31
CA ASN A 46 -13.17 2.27 -20.79
C ASN A 46 -11.95 2.84 -20.05
N PHE A 47 -11.12 2.00 -19.43
CA PHE A 47 -9.94 2.45 -18.70
C PHE A 47 -8.78 2.88 -19.62
N ARG A 48 -8.50 2.11 -20.68
CA ARG A 48 -7.33 2.34 -21.58
C ARG A 48 -7.25 3.74 -22.19
N PRO A 49 -8.35 4.41 -22.59
CA PRO A 49 -8.29 5.76 -23.14
C PRO A 49 -7.89 6.85 -22.13
N ILE A 50 -7.93 6.56 -20.82
CA ILE A 50 -7.55 7.53 -19.78
C ILE A 50 -6.02 7.71 -19.82
N SER A 51 -5.59 8.75 -20.52
CA SER A 51 -4.17 9.02 -20.74
C SER A 51 -3.48 9.56 -19.48
N ALA A 52 -2.28 9.03 -19.20
CA ALA A 52 -1.37 9.54 -18.20
C ALA A 52 -0.32 10.46 -18.84
N VAL A 53 0.09 11.50 -18.10
CA VAL A 53 1.22 12.33 -18.50
C VAL A 53 2.51 11.55 -18.27
N ILE A 54 3.43 11.58 -19.23
CA ILE A 54 4.78 11.05 -19.08
C ILE A 54 5.72 12.23 -18.84
N PRO A 55 6.18 12.47 -17.60
CA PRO A 55 7.07 13.59 -17.32
C PRO A 55 8.47 13.36 -17.91
N PRO A 56 9.25 14.43 -18.14
CA PRO A 56 10.67 14.30 -18.45
C PRO A 56 11.43 13.51 -17.37
N PRO A 57 12.48 12.73 -17.72
CA PRO A 57 13.21 11.90 -16.76
C PRO A 57 13.78 12.66 -15.55
N THR A 58 14.13 13.94 -15.74
CA THR A 58 14.63 14.82 -14.67
C THR A 58 13.57 15.09 -13.61
N ILE A 59 12.33 15.35 -14.01
CA ILE A 59 11.19 15.57 -13.12
C ILE A 59 10.82 14.27 -12.43
N LEU A 60 10.76 13.17 -13.18
CA LEU A 60 10.41 11.87 -12.62
C LEU A 60 11.40 11.42 -11.54
N ARG A 61 12.70 11.62 -11.76
CA ARG A 61 13.74 11.35 -10.77
C ARG A 61 13.58 12.20 -9.50
N ARG A 62 13.31 13.50 -9.63
CA ARG A 62 13.06 14.38 -8.47
C ARG A 62 11.82 13.96 -7.69
N PHE A 63 10.75 13.60 -8.39
CA PHE A 63 9.55 13.04 -7.77
C PHE A 63 9.88 11.80 -6.95
N MET A 64 10.61 10.84 -7.53
CA MET A 64 10.98 9.61 -6.83
C MET A 64 11.88 9.86 -5.62
N GLN A 65 12.83 10.79 -5.70
CA GLN A 65 13.68 11.17 -4.56
C GLN A 65 12.89 11.67 -3.35
N ILE A 66 11.72 12.28 -3.56
CA ILE A 66 10.85 12.79 -2.49
C ILE A 66 9.92 11.69 -1.99
N VAL A 67 9.27 10.96 -2.91
CA VAL A 67 8.17 10.07 -2.59
C VAL A 67 8.64 8.70 -2.12
N ASP A 68 9.73 8.17 -2.68
CA ASP A 68 10.25 6.85 -2.31
C ASP A 68 10.58 6.71 -0.82
N PRO A 69 11.37 7.61 -0.18
CA PRO A 69 11.67 7.48 1.25
C PRO A 69 10.42 7.59 2.12
N GLN A 70 9.45 8.43 1.74
CA GLN A 70 8.17 8.55 2.46
C GLN A 70 7.36 7.25 2.35
N HIS A 71 7.29 6.68 1.16
CA HIS A 71 6.58 5.43 0.93
C HIS A 71 7.24 4.27 1.69
N GLN A 72 8.57 4.18 1.68
CA GLN A 72 9.32 3.18 2.44
C GLN A 72 9.04 3.30 3.96
N ARG A 73 8.97 4.52 4.49
CA ARG A 73 8.59 4.74 5.90
C ARG A 73 7.20 4.20 6.19
N VAL A 74 6.22 4.46 5.32
CA VAL A 74 4.86 3.90 5.47
C VAL A 74 4.89 2.37 5.48
N VAL A 75 5.63 1.75 4.55
CA VAL A 75 5.77 0.28 4.48
C VAL A 75 6.39 -0.28 5.76
N LEU A 76 7.47 0.34 6.26
CA LEU A 76 8.14 -0.09 7.48
C LEU A 76 7.23 0.06 8.70
N SER A 77 6.51 1.18 8.82
CA SER A 77 5.55 1.40 9.90
C SER A 77 4.42 0.38 9.87
N LEU A 78 3.88 0.05 8.70
CA LEU A 78 2.83 -0.97 8.58
C LEU A 78 3.33 -2.36 9.01
N ARG A 79 4.55 -2.74 8.63
CA ARG A 79 5.18 -3.99 9.10
C ARG A 79 5.36 -3.98 10.61
N GLN A 80 5.87 -2.89 11.17
CA GLN A 80 6.05 -2.76 12.62
C GLN A 80 4.72 -2.88 13.37
N ILE A 81 3.65 -2.25 12.87
CA ILE A 81 2.30 -2.40 13.44
C ILE A 81 1.86 -3.86 13.45
N GLN A 82 2.07 -4.59 12.35
CA GLN A 82 1.73 -6.01 12.27
C GLN A 82 2.53 -6.84 13.28
N HIS A 83 3.83 -6.60 13.40
CA HIS A 83 4.69 -7.29 14.37
C HIS A 83 4.27 -7.00 15.83
N ILE A 84 4.00 -5.74 16.17
CA ILE A 84 3.56 -5.35 17.51
C ILE A 84 2.19 -5.94 17.83
N ALA A 85 1.25 -5.93 16.88
CA ALA A 85 -0.07 -6.52 17.06
C ALA A 85 0.03 -8.02 17.31
N ALA A 86 0.83 -8.74 16.53
CA ALA A 86 1.06 -10.17 16.72
C ALA A 86 1.72 -10.49 18.07
N LEU A 87 2.69 -9.67 18.49
CA LEU A 87 3.34 -9.81 19.80
C LEU A 87 2.34 -9.58 20.93
N ARG A 88 1.51 -8.53 20.85
CA ARG A 88 0.42 -8.26 21.80
C ARG A 88 -0.53 -9.45 21.88
N ASP A 89 -1.00 -9.93 20.74
CA ASP A 89 -1.99 -11.01 20.67
C ASP A 89 -1.43 -12.35 21.18
N THR A 90 -0.10 -12.52 21.12
CA THR A 90 0.60 -13.68 21.68
C THR A 90 0.82 -13.58 23.18
N LEU A 91 1.24 -12.40 23.67
CA LEU A 91 1.66 -12.22 25.07
C LEU A 91 0.49 -11.90 26.00
N LEU A 92 -0.47 -11.09 25.55
CA LEU A 92 -1.56 -10.59 26.40
C LEU A 92 -2.41 -11.72 27.00
N PRO A 93 -2.83 -12.77 26.25
CA PRO A 93 -3.59 -13.87 26.84
C PRO A 93 -2.81 -14.61 27.93
N LYS A 94 -1.51 -14.84 27.73
CA LYS A 94 -0.65 -15.56 28.68
C LYS A 94 -0.35 -14.76 29.94
N LEU A 95 -0.24 -13.44 29.80
CA LEU A 95 -0.11 -12.52 30.94
C LEU A 95 -1.40 -12.49 31.76
N LEU A 96 -2.56 -12.47 31.11
CA LEU A 96 -3.87 -12.48 31.78
C LEU A 96 -4.18 -13.81 32.46
N SER A 97 -3.75 -14.95 31.90
CA SER A 97 -3.91 -16.26 32.52
C SER A 97 -2.89 -16.55 33.62
N GLY A 98 -1.84 -15.72 33.75
CA GLY A 98 -0.73 -15.93 34.69
C GLY A 98 0.26 -17.00 34.25
N GLU A 99 0.13 -17.55 33.03
CA GLU A 99 1.10 -18.48 32.43
C GLU A 99 2.45 -17.83 32.12
N LEU A 100 2.47 -16.50 32.00
CA LEU A 100 3.66 -15.70 31.78
C LEU A 100 3.70 -14.56 32.78
N VAL A 101 4.86 -14.29 33.38
CA VAL A 101 5.05 -13.11 34.24
C VAL A 101 5.67 -11.95 33.46
N VAL A 102 5.46 -10.71 33.92
CA VAL A 102 5.92 -9.49 33.23
C VAL A 102 7.42 -9.51 32.95
N ALA A 103 8.25 -9.92 33.94
CA ALA A 103 9.70 -9.99 33.77
C ALA A 103 10.16 -11.01 32.69
N GLU A 104 9.37 -12.05 32.44
CA GLU A 104 9.61 -13.00 31.35
C GLU A 104 9.17 -12.43 30.00
N ALA A 105 8.02 -11.76 29.96
CA ALA A 105 7.55 -11.06 28.77
C ALA A 105 8.55 -9.99 28.31
N GLU A 106 9.09 -9.18 29.22
CA GLU A 106 10.10 -8.16 28.91
C GLU A 106 11.36 -8.76 28.28
N ARG A 107 11.83 -9.93 28.76
CA ARG A 107 12.95 -10.66 28.14
C ARG A 107 12.62 -11.16 26.73
N ILE A 108 11.37 -11.54 26.45
CA ILE A 108 10.94 -11.96 25.12
C ILE A 108 10.91 -10.75 24.18
N VAL A 109 10.36 -9.62 24.62
CA VAL A 109 10.30 -8.39 23.81
C VAL A 109 11.69 -7.86 23.49
N GLY A 110 12.60 -7.79 24.48
CA GLY A 110 13.96 -7.27 24.31
C GLY A 110 14.89 -8.12 23.44
N ARG A 111 14.45 -9.31 22.99
CA ARG A 111 15.18 -10.14 22.01
C ARG A 111 14.68 -9.97 20.57
N VAL A 112 13.52 -9.32 20.39
CA VAL A 112 12.82 -9.19 19.11
C VAL A 112 12.94 -7.78 18.53
N ILE A 113 13.26 -6.79 19.37
CA ILE A 113 13.57 -5.40 19.01
C ILE A 113 15.08 -5.21 19.06
#